data_AF-A0A1V5HPR1-F1
#
_entry.id   AF-A0A1V5HPR1-F1
#
_cell.length_a   1.000
_cell.length_b   1.000
_cell.length_c   1.000
_cell.angle_alpha   90.00
_cell.angle_beta   90.00
_cell.angle_gamma   90.00
#
_symmetry.space_group_name_H-M   'P 1'
#
loop_
_entity.id
_entity.type
_entity.pdbx_description
1 polymer ?
#
loop_
_entity_poly.entity_id
_entity_poly.type
_entity_poly.pdbx_seq_one_letter_code
_entity_poly.pdbx_strand_id
1 'polypeptide(L)'
;MKELKVGLVAGRHEMPVQEYIFNSIPDVLDFEALSERAIQFWSKHWNCDKVVIYVTGLTSAVLAVVDAWLELNVGSLLSFMHYDRETATYKEQAFYGSDLLEMRRFCCEEEA
;
A
#
# COMPACT_ATOMS: atom_id res chain seq x y z
N MET A 1 6.59 1.37 -18.39
CA MET A 1 6.01 1.66 -17.07
C MET A 1 5.29 0.42 -16.58
N LYS A 2 5.82 -0.28 -15.58
CA LYS A 2 5.24 -1.46 -14.97
C LYS A 2 4.26 -1.04 -13.88
N GLU A 3 2.97 -1.16 -14.18
CA GLU A 3 1.87 -0.89 -13.23
C GLU A 3 1.33 -2.19 -12.63
N LEU A 4 1.09 -2.20 -11.33
CA LEU A 4 0.46 -3.30 -10.60
C LEU A 4 -0.82 -2.80 -9.93
N LYS A 5 -1.95 -3.48 -10.16
CA LYS A 5 -3.26 -3.22 -9.53
C LYS A 5 -3.58 -4.34 -8.54
N VAL A 6 -3.65 -3.99 -7.27
CA VAL A 6 -3.88 -4.96 -6.19
C VAL A 6 -5.09 -4.59 -5.35
N GLY A 7 -5.77 -5.59 -4.81
CA GLY A 7 -6.77 -5.37 -3.77
C GLY A 7 -6.10 -5.35 -2.40
N LEU A 8 -6.57 -4.51 -1.50
CA LEU A 8 -6.05 -4.52 -0.12
C LEU A 8 -6.40 -5.86 0.54
N VAL A 9 -7.69 -6.21 0.60
CA VAL A 9 -8.16 -7.46 1.24
C VAL A 9 -9.11 -8.23 0.32
N ALA A 10 -8.92 -9.54 0.20
CA ALA A 10 -9.78 -10.40 -0.62
C ALA A 10 -11.16 -10.66 0.00
N GLY A 11 -12.08 -11.21 -0.78
CA GLY A 11 -13.33 -11.81 -0.27
C GLY A 11 -14.45 -10.83 0.10
N ARG A 12 -14.34 -9.54 -0.26
CA ARG A 12 -15.40 -8.54 -0.02
C ARG A 12 -16.30 -8.31 -1.23
N HIS A 13 -15.71 -8.22 -2.42
CA HIS A 13 -16.38 -8.07 -3.71
C HIS A 13 -15.34 -8.31 -4.82
N GLU A 14 -15.81 -8.54 -6.04
CA GLU A 14 -14.93 -8.65 -7.21
C GLU A 14 -14.32 -7.27 -7.52
N MET A 15 -13.00 -7.22 -7.66
CA MET A 15 -12.24 -6.00 -7.93
C MET A 15 -11.37 -6.22 -9.17
N PRO A 16 -11.11 -5.18 -9.98
CA PRO A 16 -10.28 -5.29 -11.19
C PRO A 16 -8.79 -5.29 -10.83
N VAL A 17 -8.35 -6.31 -10.08
CA VAL A 17 -7.01 -6.44 -9.48
C VAL A 17 -6.37 -7.76 -9.88
N GLN A 18 -5.04 -7.81 -9.94
CA GLN A 18 -4.31 -9.05 -10.27
C GLN A 18 -4.08 -9.94 -9.06
N GLU A 19 -3.89 -9.35 -7.87
CA GLU A 19 -3.71 -10.07 -6.61
C GLU A 19 -4.16 -9.23 -5.42
N TYR A 20 -4.11 -9.83 -4.23
CA TYR A 20 -4.44 -9.19 -2.98
C TYR A 20 -3.22 -9.10 -2.06
N ILE A 21 -3.08 -7.96 -1.38
CA ILE A 21 -2.06 -7.81 -0.33
C ILE A 21 -2.42 -8.71 0.86
N PHE A 22 -3.69 -8.77 1.25
CA PHE A 22 -4.16 -9.64 2.32
C PHE A 22 -5.25 -10.59 1.78
N ASN A 23 -5.03 -11.89 1.85
CA ASN A 23 -6.06 -12.88 1.51
C ASN A 23 -7.18 -12.90 2.56
N SER A 24 -6.79 -12.73 3.82
CA SER A 24 -7.69 -12.59 4.97
C SER A 24 -6.94 -11.88 6.08
N ILE A 25 -7.66 -11.15 6.93
CA ILE A 25 -7.11 -10.52 8.14
C ILE A 25 -7.94 -11.06 9.31
N PRO A 26 -7.46 -12.11 10.02
CA PRO A 26 -8.18 -12.68 11.16
C PRO A 26 -8.38 -11.68 12.30
N ASP A 27 -7.34 -10.89 12.59
CA ASP A 27 -7.36 -9.81 13.56
C ASP A 27 -6.81 -8.52 12.92
N VAL A 28 -7.63 -7.47 12.89
CA VAL A 28 -7.27 -6.18 12.31
C VAL A 28 -6.38 -5.32 13.22
N LEU A 29 -6.16 -5.77 14.47
CA LEU A 29 -5.32 -5.16 15.48
C LEU A 29 -3.99 -5.90 15.68
N ASP A 30 -3.77 -7.01 14.98
CA ASP A 30 -2.48 -7.69 14.92
C ASP A 30 -1.53 -6.93 13.98
N PHE A 31 -1.01 -5.81 14.48
CA PHE A 31 -0.19 -4.89 13.71
C PHE A 31 1.14 -5.52 13.25
N GLU A 32 1.65 -6.50 14.00
CA GLU A 32 2.85 -7.25 13.64
C GLU A 32 2.59 -8.11 12.40
N ALA A 33 1.54 -8.93 12.41
CA ALA A 33 1.18 -9.76 11.25
C ALA A 33 0.82 -8.90 10.02
N LEU A 34 0.16 -7.76 10.22
CA LEU A 34 -0.13 -6.81 9.14
C LEU A 34 1.15 -6.24 8.52
N SER A 35 2.12 -5.85 9.35
CA SER A 35 3.41 -5.31 8.90
C SER A 35 4.23 -6.36 8.16
N GLU A 36 4.40 -7.56 8.73
CA GLU A 36 5.15 -8.66 8.10
C GLU A 36 4.61 -8.98 6.70
N ARG A 37 3.29 -9.06 6.57
CA ARG A 37 2.67 -9.36 5.28
C ARG A 37 2.84 -8.22 4.27
N ALA A 38 2.82 -6.96 4.73
CA ALA A 38 3.09 -5.80 3.89
C ALA A 38 4.56 -5.76 3.41
N ILE A 39 5.52 -6.03 4.30
CA ILE A 39 6.95 -6.15 3.96
C ILE A 39 7.17 -7.23 2.90
N GLN A 40 6.54 -8.41 3.07
CA GLN A 40 6.61 -9.50 2.09
C GLN A 40 6.05 -9.09 0.73
N PHE A 41 4.93 -8.36 0.71
CA PHE A 41 4.36 -7.83 -0.52
C PHE A 41 5.35 -6.92 -1.24
N TRP A 42 5.89 -5.92 -0.55
CA TRP A 42 6.81 -4.97 -1.15
C TRP A 42 8.12 -5.60 -1.60
N SER A 43 8.65 -6.54 -0.82
CA SER A 43 9.86 -7.30 -1.18
C SER A 43 9.67 -8.12 -2.47
N LYS A 44 8.45 -8.62 -2.73
CA LYS A 44 8.11 -9.32 -3.99
C LYS A 44 7.92 -8.34 -5.17
N HIS A 45 7.45 -7.12 -4.91
CA HIS A 45 7.02 -6.16 -5.93
C HIS A 45 7.89 -4.90 -6.04
N TRP A 46 9.13 -4.95 -5.54
CA TRP A 46 10.08 -3.84 -5.49
C TRP A 46 10.38 -3.14 -6.83
N ASN A 47 10.13 -3.83 -7.95
CA ASN A 47 10.46 -3.37 -9.31
C ASN A 47 9.26 -2.83 -10.11
N CYS A 48 8.18 -2.39 -9.45
CA CYS A 48 7.05 -1.75 -10.12
C CYS A 48 7.22 -0.22 -10.15
N ASP A 49 6.84 0.42 -11.25
CA ASP A 49 6.90 1.88 -11.37
C ASP A 49 5.69 2.54 -10.67
N LYS A 50 4.53 1.88 -10.69
CA LYS A 50 3.30 2.34 -10.02
C LYS A 50 2.54 1.15 -9.42
N VAL A 51 2.05 1.32 -8.20
CA VAL A 51 1.13 0.37 -7.54
C VAL A 51 -0.18 1.08 -7.22
N VAL A 52 -1.28 0.50 -7.71
CA VAL A 52 -2.65 0.99 -7.54
C VAL A 52 -3.38 0.03 -6.59
N ILE A 53 -3.78 0.50 -5.42
CA ILE A 53 -4.36 -0.31 -4.35
C ILE A 53 -5.86 -0.02 -4.23
N TYR A 54 -6.69 -1.04 -4.43
CA TYR A 54 -8.14 -0.97 -4.22
C TYR A 54 -8.45 -1.22 -2.75
N VAL A 55 -8.98 -0.21 -2.06
CA VAL A 55 -9.18 -0.24 -0.60
C VAL A 55 -10.60 -0.58 -0.21
N THR A 56 -10.75 -1.26 0.93
CA THR A 56 -12.04 -1.73 1.46
C THR A 56 -12.34 -1.20 2.87
N GLY A 57 -11.81 -0.03 3.23
CA GLY A 57 -12.15 0.66 4.50
C GLY A 57 -11.46 0.13 5.76
N LEU A 58 -10.36 -0.62 5.64
CA LEU A 58 -9.56 -1.09 6.77
C LEU A 58 -8.31 -0.24 6.95
N THR A 59 -8.43 0.83 7.75
CA THR A 59 -7.35 1.79 7.97
C THR A 59 -6.08 1.14 8.51
N SER A 60 -6.17 0.17 9.41
CA SER A 60 -4.98 -0.52 9.95
C SER A 60 -4.18 -1.24 8.87
N ALA A 61 -4.85 -1.93 7.94
CA ALA A 61 -4.21 -2.59 6.81
C ALA A 61 -3.60 -1.59 5.81
N VAL A 62 -4.26 -0.45 5.56
CA VAL A 62 -3.68 0.62 4.73
C VAL A 62 -2.41 1.18 5.35
N LEU A 63 -2.44 1.47 6.66
CA LEU A 63 -1.28 1.99 7.38
C LEU A 63 -0.09 1.03 7.35
N ALA A 64 -0.32 -0.27 7.60
CA ALA A 64 0.75 -1.27 7.52
C ALA A 64 1.40 -1.32 6.13
N VAL A 65 0.60 -1.21 5.07
CA VAL A 65 1.10 -1.18 3.69
C VAL A 65 1.92 0.07 3.40
N VAL A 66 1.46 1.24 3.83
CA VAL A 66 2.18 2.52 3.64
C VAL A 66 3.46 2.55 4.47
N ASP A 67 3.43 2.09 5.71
CA ASP A 67 4.58 2.08 6.61
C ASP A 67 5.70 1.19 6.05
N ALA A 68 5.38 -0.05 5.65
CA ALA A 68 6.33 -0.94 5.01
C ALA A 68 6.85 -0.40 3.66
N TRP A 69 6.02 0.32 2.89
CA TRP A 69 6.43 0.98 1.64
C TRP A 69 7.49 2.06 1.89
N LEU A 70 7.29 2.87 2.96
CA LEU A 70 8.23 3.89 3.41
C LEU A 70 9.51 3.27 3.99
N GLU A 71 9.38 2.25 4.83
CA GLU A 71 10.50 1.58 5.49
C GLU A 71 11.47 0.95 4.48
N LEU A 72 10.93 0.26 3.49
CA LEU A 72 11.71 -0.40 2.44
C LEU A 72 12.17 0.56 1.33
N ASN A 73 11.78 1.83 1.39
CA ASN A 73 12.11 2.85 0.38
C ASN A 73 11.79 2.37 -1.06
N VAL A 74 10.58 1.83 -1.24
CA VAL A 74 10.17 1.29 -2.55
C VAL A 74 9.94 2.45 -3.50
N GLY A 75 10.72 2.52 -4.59
CA GLY A 75 10.67 3.64 -5.55
C GLY A 75 9.40 3.74 -6.41
N SER A 76 8.36 2.96 -6.12
CA SER A 76 7.11 2.94 -6.89
C SER A 76 6.19 4.09 -6.52
N LEU A 77 5.49 4.69 -7.49
CA LEU A 77 4.37 5.59 -7.21
C LEU A 77 3.20 4.81 -6.59
N LEU A 78 2.50 5.42 -5.62
CA LEU A 78 1.40 4.79 -4.92
C LEU A 78 0.07 5.52 -5.17
N SER A 79 -1.00 4.80 -5.46
CA SER A 79 -2.35 5.36 -5.49
C SER A 79 -3.38 4.41 -4.88
N PHE A 80 -4.46 4.99 -4.36
CA PHE A 80 -5.54 4.27 -3.67
C PHE A 80 -6.86 4.49 -4.39
N MET A 81 -7.53 3.39 -4.73
CA MET A 81 -8.84 3.39 -5.40
C MET A 81 -9.94 3.18 -4.37
N HIS A 82 -10.80 4.18 -4.21
CA HIS A 82 -11.91 4.18 -3.26
C HIS A 82 -13.22 3.90 -3.99
N TYR A 83 -13.99 2.92 -3.53
CA TYR A 83 -15.28 2.61 -4.15
C TYR A 83 -16.31 3.70 -3.86
N ASP A 84 -16.85 4.29 -4.92
CA ASP A 84 -17.94 5.26 -4.89
C ASP A 84 -19.26 4.52 -5.12
N ARG A 85 -20.11 4.53 -4.09
CA ARG A 85 -21.41 3.84 -4.11
C ARG A 85 -22.45 4.55 -4.95
N GLU A 86 -22.34 5.87 -5.15
CA GLU A 86 -23.31 6.64 -5.92
C GLU A 86 -23.15 6.37 -7.42
N THR A 87 -21.90 6.24 -7.87
CA THR A 87 -21.57 5.98 -9.29
C THR A 87 -21.30 4.51 -9.58
N ALA A 88 -21.16 3.67 -8.56
CA ALA A 88 -20.69 2.28 -8.67
C ALA A 88 -19.33 2.17 -9.39
N THR A 89 -18.46 3.16 -9.18
CA THR A 89 -17.11 3.21 -9.77
C THR A 89 -16.03 3.36 -8.68
N TYR A 90 -14.77 3.48 -9.07
CA TYR A 90 -13.68 3.78 -8.15
C TYR A 90 -13.07 5.14 -8.44
N LYS A 91 -12.82 5.90 -7.37
CA LYS A 91 -12.12 7.19 -7.42
C LYS A 91 -10.67 7.04 -6.96
N GLU A 92 -9.74 7.50 -7.79
CA GLU A 92 -8.30 7.47 -7.47
C GLU A 92 -7.91 8.59 -6.52
N GLN A 93 -7.09 8.26 -5.53
CA GLN A 93 -6.33 9.17 -4.69
C GLN A 93 -4.85 8.88 -4.85
N ALA A 94 -4.10 9.78 -5.51
CA ALA A 94 -2.65 9.67 -5.60
C ALA A 94 -2.01 9.95 -4.23
N PHE A 95 -1.00 9.15 -3.86
CA PHE A 95 -0.21 9.32 -2.66
C PHE A 95 1.23 9.70 -3.03
N TYR A 96 1.61 10.94 -2.73
CA TYR A 96 2.94 11.46 -3.00
C TYR A 96 3.79 11.35 -1.74
N GLY A 97 4.65 10.33 -1.67
CA GLY A 97 5.57 10.13 -0.54
C GLY A 97 6.81 11.05 -0.57
N SER A 98 6.81 12.09 -1.41
CA SER A 98 7.99 12.87 -1.79
C SER A 98 8.67 13.60 -0.63
N ASP A 99 7.93 13.93 0.44
CA ASP A 99 8.47 14.80 1.48
C ASP A 99 9.01 14.02 2.70
N LEU A 100 8.70 12.73 2.83
CA LEU A 100 9.15 11.90 3.95
C LEU A 100 10.56 11.30 3.74
N LEU A 101 10.96 11.13 2.48
CA LEU A 101 12.29 10.61 2.12
C LEU A 101 13.40 11.67 2.25
N GLU A 102 13.09 12.95 2.02
CA GLU A 102 14.06 14.03 2.25
C GLU A 102 14.32 14.26 3.76
N MET A 103 13.32 14.11 4.63
CA MET A 103 13.52 14.23 6.08
C MET A 103 14.41 13.11 6.66
N ARG A 104 14.33 11.87 6.15
CA ARG A 104 15.20 10.77 6.62
C ARG A 104 16.66 10.93 6.18
N ARG A 105 16.94 11.62 5.07
CA ARG A 105 18.32 11.97 4.70
C ARG A 105 18.96 12.93 5.70
N PHE A 106 18.19 13.88 6.23
CA PHE A 106 18.68 14.86 7.19
C PHE A 106 19.13 14.21 8.52
N CYS A 107 18.42 13.18 9.00
CA CYS A 107 18.78 12.51 10.25
C CYS A 107 20.03 11.61 10.17
N CYS A 108 20.41 11.11 8.99
CA CYS A 108 21.64 10.31 8.85
C CYS A 108 22.90 11.16 8.66
N GLU A 109 22.79 12.44 8.30
CA GLU A 109 23.93 13.34 8.13
C GLU A 109 24.37 14.03 9.43
N GLU A 110 23.56 13.99 10.50
CA GLU A 110 23.92 14.54 11.81
C GLU A 110 24.62 13.54 12.76
N GLU A 111 24.75 12.27 12.38
CA GLU A 111 25.44 11.22 13.16
C GLU A 111 26.80 10.80 12.56
N ALA A 112 27.35 11.55 11.60
CA ALA A 112 28.65 11.28 10.94
C ALA A 112 29.78 12.22 11.38
#